data_AF-A0A1F8PYQ3-F1
#
_entry.id   AF-A0A1F8PYQ3-F1
#
_cell.length_a   1.000
_cell.length_b   1.000
_cell.length_c   1.000
_cell.angle_alpha   90.00
_cell.angle_beta   90.00
_cell.angle_gamma   90.00
#
_symmetry.space_group_name_H-M   'P 1'
#
loop_
_entity.id
_entity.type
_entity.pdbx_description
1 polymer ?
#
loop_
_entity_poly.entity_id
_entity_poly.type
_entity_poly.pdbx_seq_one_letter_code
_entity_poly.pdbx_strand_id
1 'polypeptide(L)'
;MKKTLLMPLLVLLLTACMPPASDAADQGLVEQAAAEATAILKQAQATALLIQAQAEATAIMAQAGAQKPTSTPHISKPVLSAGGSSTPIATATISELKIPASTTEQAQNVEVERVGFAADGGLIIIQFKAPSEVADKWWQGSVSVVDEASGVEYREIPVMPKIGPLISRPQITGQIGNVMLVNQPPGLKVGALVTVILGNYTFEHIQVQE
;
A
#
# COMPACT_ATOMS: atom_id res chain seq x y z
N MET A 1 -52.82 22.17 -55.55
CA MET A 1 -52.52 21.18 -56.61
C MET A 1 -51.06 20.72 -56.47
N LYS A 2 -50.85 19.45 -56.07
CA LYS A 2 -49.63 18.59 -56.20
C LYS A 2 -49.85 17.39 -55.24
N LYS A 3 -50.55 16.34 -55.68
CA LYS A 3 -50.01 15.05 -56.18
C LYS A 3 -48.95 14.48 -55.23
N THR A 4 -49.34 13.70 -54.22
CA THR A 4 -49.51 12.22 -54.28
C THR A 4 -48.27 11.53 -54.85
N LEU A 5 -47.37 11.06 -53.98
CA LEU A 5 -46.54 9.90 -54.27
C LEU A 5 -46.42 9.06 -52.99
N LEU A 6 -47.24 8.01 -53.00
CA LEU A 6 -47.46 7.01 -51.98
C LEU A 6 -46.76 5.73 -52.48
N MET A 7 -45.81 5.19 -51.72
CA MET A 7 -45.26 3.81 -51.77
C MET A 7 -44.62 3.30 -53.09
N PRO A 8 -43.45 2.63 -53.05
CA PRO A 8 -43.30 1.38 -52.31
C PRO A 8 -41.89 1.16 -51.73
N LEU A 9 -41.76 1.24 -50.40
CA LEU A 9 -40.58 0.72 -49.70
C LEU A 9 -41.04 -0.12 -48.49
N LEU A 10 -42.00 -1.01 -48.75
CA LEU A 10 -42.62 -1.90 -47.76
C LEU A 10 -42.61 -3.37 -48.22
N VAL A 11 -41.65 -3.75 -49.07
CA VAL A 11 -41.46 -5.15 -49.54
C VAL A 11 -40.02 -5.62 -49.34
N LEU A 12 -39.20 -4.89 -48.58
CA LEU A 12 -37.84 -5.29 -48.20
C LEU A 12 -37.73 -5.65 -46.71
N LEU A 13 -38.82 -6.19 -46.14
CA LEU A 13 -38.95 -6.54 -44.71
C LEU A 13 -39.24 -8.04 -44.47
N LEU A 14 -39.09 -8.90 -45.48
CA LEU A 14 -39.58 -10.30 -45.41
C LEU A 14 -38.57 -11.41 -45.76
N THR A 15 -37.27 -11.12 -45.86
CA THR A 15 -36.26 -12.18 -46.11
C THR A 15 -35.01 -12.00 -45.26
N ALA A 16 -35.08 -12.38 -43.97
CA ALA A 16 -33.94 -12.86 -43.18
C ALA A 16 -34.38 -13.30 -41.78
N CYS A 17 -35.26 -14.30 -41.68
CA CYS A 17 -35.42 -15.07 -40.44
C CYS A 17 -34.61 -16.36 -40.60
N MET A 18 -33.27 -16.23 -40.55
CA MET A 18 -32.41 -17.37 -40.27
C MET A 18 -32.19 -17.40 -38.76
N PRO A 19 -32.41 -18.55 -38.08
CA PRO A 19 -32.01 -18.68 -36.69
C PRO A 19 -30.48 -18.44 -36.61
N PRO A 20 -29.99 -17.61 -35.67
CA PRO A 20 -28.56 -17.52 -35.45
C PRO A 20 -28.08 -18.91 -35.08
N ALA A 21 -27.04 -19.39 -35.78
CA ALA A 21 -26.28 -20.54 -35.34
C ALA A 21 -25.81 -20.22 -33.91
N SER A 22 -26.40 -20.89 -32.91
CA SER A 22 -26.03 -20.70 -31.53
C SER A 22 -24.57 -21.09 -31.37
N ASP A 23 -23.74 -20.09 -31.15
CA ASP A 23 -22.34 -20.18 -30.79
C ASP A 23 -22.19 -21.10 -29.57
N ALA A 24 -21.76 -22.34 -29.81
CA ALA A 24 -21.32 -23.25 -28.74
C ALA A 24 -20.10 -22.72 -27.97
N ALA A 25 -19.47 -21.65 -28.45
CA ALA A 25 -18.37 -20.95 -27.79
C ALA A 25 -18.82 -20.09 -26.60
N ASP A 26 -20.08 -19.65 -26.55
CA ASP A 26 -20.54 -18.67 -25.54
C ASP A 26 -20.97 -19.35 -24.21
N GLN A 27 -21.33 -20.64 -24.24
CA GLN A 27 -21.68 -21.38 -23.03
C GLN A 27 -20.47 -21.64 -22.10
N GLY A 28 -19.27 -21.82 -22.66
CA GLY A 28 -18.05 -22.08 -21.87
C GLY A 28 -17.59 -20.88 -21.06
N LEU A 29 -17.78 -19.66 -21.59
CA LEU A 29 -17.42 -18.41 -20.91
C LEU A 29 -18.32 -18.12 -19.70
N VAL A 30 -19.62 -18.42 -19.80
CA VAL A 30 -20.57 -18.22 -18.69
C VAL A 30 -20.31 -19.23 -17.57
N GLU A 31 -20.00 -20.47 -17.89
CA GLU A 31 -19.69 -21.50 -16.88
C GLU A 31 -18.35 -21.23 -16.18
N GLN A 32 -17.35 -20.74 -16.92
CA GLN A 32 -16.08 -20.30 -16.33
C GLN A 32 -16.28 -19.08 -15.40
N ALA A 33 -17.05 -18.08 -15.83
CA ALA A 33 -17.34 -16.91 -15.00
C ALA A 33 -18.08 -17.27 -13.70
N ALA A 34 -19.00 -18.24 -13.75
CA ALA A 34 -19.70 -18.73 -12.56
C ALA A 34 -18.76 -19.47 -11.58
N ALA A 35 -17.80 -20.24 -12.10
CA ALA A 35 -16.79 -20.92 -11.29
C ALA A 35 -15.85 -19.93 -10.60
N GLU A 36 -15.37 -18.91 -11.31
CA GLU A 36 -14.50 -17.87 -10.77
C GLU A 36 -15.23 -17.01 -9.71
N ALA A 37 -16.48 -16.62 -9.96
CA ALA A 37 -17.28 -15.88 -8.98
C ALA A 37 -17.46 -16.65 -7.66
N THR A 38 -17.62 -17.99 -7.75
CA THR A 38 -17.73 -18.85 -6.58
C THR A 38 -16.41 -18.95 -5.81
N ALA A 39 -15.27 -18.94 -6.50
CA ALA A 39 -13.95 -18.95 -5.88
C ALA A 39 -13.71 -17.66 -5.07
N ILE A 40 -14.06 -16.51 -5.64
CA ILE A 40 -13.93 -15.20 -4.98
C ILE A 40 -14.78 -15.13 -3.71
N LEU A 41 -16.03 -15.60 -3.77
CA LEU A 41 -16.92 -15.64 -2.60
C LEU A 41 -16.38 -16.53 -1.48
N LYS A 42 -15.86 -17.72 -1.81
CA LYS A 42 -15.25 -18.62 -0.83
C LYS A 42 -14.01 -18.02 -0.18
N GLN A 43 -13.17 -17.35 -0.96
CA GLN A 43 -11.98 -16.67 -0.46
C GLN A 43 -12.37 -15.52 0.49
N ALA A 44 -13.34 -14.69 0.09
CA ALA A 44 -13.84 -13.60 0.93
C ALA A 44 -14.42 -14.11 2.27
N GLN A 45 -15.15 -15.23 2.25
CA GLN A 45 -15.69 -15.84 3.46
C GLN A 45 -14.59 -16.38 4.39
N ALA A 46 -13.53 -16.98 3.83
CA ALA A 46 -12.38 -17.45 4.60
C ALA A 46 -11.62 -16.28 5.26
N THR A 47 -11.43 -15.18 4.53
CA THR A 47 -10.79 -13.96 5.06
C THR A 47 -11.63 -13.33 6.16
N ALA A 48 -12.95 -13.27 6.02
CA ALA A 48 -13.84 -12.74 7.05
C ALA A 48 -13.75 -13.54 8.35
N LEU A 49 -13.70 -14.88 8.28
CA LEU A 49 -13.51 -15.75 9.45
C LEU A 49 -12.15 -15.54 10.13
N LEU A 50 -11.09 -15.32 9.36
CA LEU A 50 -9.76 -15.08 9.91
C LEU A 50 -9.70 -13.75 10.68
N ILE A 51 -10.27 -12.69 10.12
CA ILE A 51 -10.34 -11.38 10.79
C ILE A 51 -11.14 -11.49 12.09
N GLN A 52 -12.25 -12.22 12.08
CA GLN A 52 -13.05 -12.46 13.29
C GLN A 52 -12.26 -13.23 14.36
N ALA A 53 -11.56 -14.30 13.98
CA ALA A 53 -10.75 -15.08 14.92
C ALA A 53 -9.61 -14.26 15.53
N GLN A 54 -8.97 -13.38 14.73
CA GLN A 54 -7.92 -12.49 15.22
C GLN A 54 -8.45 -11.43 16.19
N ALA A 55 -9.65 -10.90 15.94
CA ALA A 55 -10.31 -9.97 16.84
C ALA A 55 -10.64 -10.64 18.20
N GLU A 56 -11.12 -11.89 18.17
CA GLU A 56 -11.40 -12.66 19.38
C GLU A 56 -10.13 -12.99 20.18
N ALA A 57 -9.05 -13.40 19.50
CA ALA A 57 -7.76 -13.63 20.13
C ALA A 57 -7.20 -12.37 20.81
N THR A 58 -7.31 -11.21 20.16
CA THR A 58 -6.92 -9.93 20.73
C THR A 58 -7.75 -9.58 21.97
N ALA A 59 -9.06 -9.84 21.95
CA ALA A 59 -9.94 -9.59 23.09
C ALA A 59 -9.56 -10.43 24.33
N ILE A 60 -9.17 -11.70 24.14
CA ILE A 60 -8.72 -12.57 25.24
C ILE A 60 -7.40 -12.06 25.84
N MET A 61 -6.44 -11.64 25.02
CA MET A 61 -5.17 -11.09 25.51
C MET A 61 -5.36 -9.78 26.29
N ALA A 62 -6.27 -8.92 25.84
CA ALA A 62 -6.60 -7.68 26.55
C ALA A 62 -7.19 -7.95 27.95
N GLN A 63 -8.00 -9.01 28.11
CA GLN A 63 -8.54 -9.41 29.41
C GLN A 63 -7.48 -10.03 30.33
N ALA A 64 -6.53 -10.79 29.77
CA ALA A 64 -5.43 -11.39 30.54
C ALA A 64 -4.44 -10.35 31.10
N GLY A 65 -4.20 -9.25 30.36
CA GLY A 65 -3.31 -8.16 30.80
C GLY A 65 -3.83 -7.30 31.96
N ALA A 66 -5.13 -7.40 32.30
CA ALA A 66 -5.72 -6.63 33.39
C ALA A 66 -5.52 -7.26 34.79
N GLN A 67 -5.06 -8.52 34.87
CA GLN A 67 -4.70 -9.14 36.15
C GLN A 67 -3.25 -8.84 36.51
N LYS A 68 -3.05 -7.71 37.20
CA LYS A 68 -1.77 -7.30 37.79
C LYS A 68 -1.24 -8.44 38.70
N PRO A 69 -0.12 -9.10 38.38
CA PRO A 69 0.45 -10.10 39.26
C PRO A 69 1.12 -9.40 40.45
N THR A 70 0.44 -9.37 41.59
CA THR A 70 1.05 -9.07 42.89
C THR A 70 1.73 -10.33 43.38
N SER A 71 2.99 -10.53 43.00
CA SER A 71 3.84 -11.55 43.60
C SER A 71 5.28 -11.05 43.64
N THR A 72 5.66 -10.51 44.80
CA THR A 72 7.03 -10.08 45.13
C THR A 72 7.86 -11.32 45.48
N PRO A 73 8.91 -11.68 44.72
CA PRO A 73 9.89 -12.65 45.17
C PRO A 73 10.99 -11.93 45.96
N HIS A 74 11.07 -12.24 47.24
CA HIS A 74 12.14 -11.84 48.13
C HIS A 74 13.40 -12.68 47.81
N ILE A 75 14.47 -12.09 47.29
CA ILE A 75 15.76 -12.77 47.15
C ILE A 75 16.86 -11.96 47.85
N SER A 76 17.39 -12.59 48.89
CA SER A 76 18.45 -12.11 49.79
C SER A 76 19.84 -12.20 49.13
N LYS A 77 20.65 -11.16 49.35
CA LYS A 77 22.14 -11.18 49.31
C LYS A 77 22.68 -12.22 50.33
N PRO A 78 23.95 -12.73 50.31
CA PRO A 78 25.21 -12.01 49.99
C PRO A 78 26.37 -12.86 49.36
N VAL A 79 27.52 -12.23 49.07
CA VAL A 79 28.90 -12.63 49.49
C VAL A 79 30.00 -11.92 48.65
N LEU A 80 31.00 -11.38 49.36
CA LEU A 80 32.26 -10.80 48.86
C LEU A 80 33.21 -11.87 48.28
N SER A 81 34.01 -11.51 47.26
CA SER A 81 35.38 -12.04 47.12
C SER A 81 36.24 -11.15 46.22
N ALA A 82 37.56 -11.21 46.44
CA ALA A 82 38.56 -10.19 46.14
C ALA A 82 39.45 -10.50 44.91
N GLY A 83 40.11 -9.45 44.39
CA GLY A 83 41.45 -9.53 43.81
C GLY A 83 41.57 -9.65 42.27
N GLY A 84 42.32 -8.73 41.66
CA GLY A 84 42.76 -8.78 40.26
C GLY A 84 42.67 -7.40 39.59
N SER A 85 43.61 -6.50 39.85
CA SER A 85 44.75 -6.18 38.97
C SER A 85 44.39 -5.79 37.52
N SER A 86 44.78 -4.55 37.20
CA SER A 86 45.23 -4.03 35.89
C SER A 86 44.24 -3.91 34.73
N THR A 87 43.69 -2.71 34.53
CA THR A 87 43.81 -1.90 33.29
C THR A 87 43.13 -0.53 33.47
N PRO A 88 43.70 0.60 32.97
CA PRO A 88 42.96 1.85 32.89
C PRO A 88 41.89 1.72 31.80
N ILE A 89 40.65 1.49 32.21
CA ILE A 89 39.48 1.59 31.34
C ILE A 89 39.31 3.07 30.99
N ALA A 90 39.40 3.36 29.69
CA ALA A 90 39.04 4.64 29.12
C ALA A 90 37.61 4.98 29.56
N THR A 91 37.46 6.14 30.19
CA THR A 91 36.18 6.81 30.42
C THR A 91 35.51 7.03 29.07
N ALA A 92 34.72 6.07 28.62
CA ALA A 92 33.72 6.30 27.58
C ALA A 92 32.65 7.19 28.22
N THR A 93 32.80 8.49 28.03
CA THR A 93 31.72 9.46 28.19
C THR A 93 30.55 8.93 27.37
N ILE A 94 29.55 8.39 28.07
CA ILE A 94 28.26 8.09 27.51
C ILE A 94 27.66 9.46 27.23
N SER A 95 27.91 9.99 26.03
CA SER A 95 27.09 11.06 25.49
C SER A 95 25.68 10.51 25.49
N GLU A 96 24.91 10.97 26.46
CA GLU A 96 23.46 10.89 26.48
C GLU A 96 23.00 11.35 25.09
N LEU A 97 22.73 10.37 24.23
CA LEU A 97 22.16 10.58 22.93
C LEU A 97 20.78 11.13 23.24
N LYS A 98 20.70 12.45 23.31
CA LYS A 98 19.47 13.21 23.20
C LYS A 98 18.90 12.79 21.86
N ILE A 99 18.11 11.72 21.88
CA ILE A 99 17.24 11.33 20.78
C ILE A 99 16.45 12.61 20.55
N PRO A 100 16.70 13.37 19.47
CA PRO A 100 15.80 14.45 19.17
C PRO A 100 14.46 13.75 19.02
N ALA A 101 13.51 14.10 19.88
CA ALA A 101 12.13 13.74 19.64
C ALA A 101 11.87 14.16 18.20
N SER A 102 11.73 13.18 17.31
CA SER A 102 11.31 13.42 15.95
C SER A 102 9.97 14.11 16.09
N THR A 103 9.99 15.44 16.00
CA THR A 103 8.80 16.26 15.94
C THR A 103 8.16 15.88 14.63
N THR A 104 7.33 14.84 14.66
CA THR A 104 6.27 14.59 13.70
C THR A 104 5.32 15.76 13.88
N GLU A 105 5.70 16.92 13.35
CA GLU A 105 4.77 17.97 13.00
C GLU A 105 3.87 17.34 11.94
N GLN A 106 2.86 16.59 12.42
CA GLN A 106 1.94 15.83 11.60
C GLN A 106 1.47 16.77 10.51
N ALA A 107 1.86 16.42 9.29
CA ALA A 107 1.51 17.06 8.06
C ALA A 107 -0.02 17.17 8.01
N GLN A 108 -0.59 18.27 8.51
CA GLN A 108 -2.04 18.35 8.71
C GLN A 108 -2.83 18.22 7.40
N ASN A 109 -2.17 18.18 6.25
CA ASN A 109 -2.80 18.01 4.96
C ASN A 109 -2.17 16.95 4.05
N VAL A 110 -1.11 16.23 4.43
CA VAL A 110 -0.48 15.22 3.55
C VAL A 110 -0.58 13.85 4.18
N GLU A 111 -1.20 12.92 3.47
CA GLU A 111 -1.42 11.55 3.91
C GLU A 111 -0.98 10.56 2.82
N VAL A 112 -0.25 9.52 3.21
CA VAL A 112 0.04 8.38 2.34
C VAL A 112 -1.06 7.35 2.55
N GLU A 113 -1.84 7.09 1.50
CA GLU A 113 -2.97 6.16 1.55
C GLU A 113 -2.52 4.73 1.31
N ARG A 114 -1.63 4.53 0.33
CA ARG A 114 -1.13 3.21 -0.04
C ARG A 114 0.25 3.29 -0.65
N VAL A 115 1.09 2.31 -0.33
CA VAL A 115 2.29 1.98 -1.09
C VAL A 115 2.12 0.55 -1.61
N GLY A 116 2.37 0.32 -2.90
CA GLY A 116 2.27 -1.01 -3.50
C GLY A 116 3.06 -1.10 -4.80
N PHE A 117 2.70 -2.08 -5.62
CA PHE A 117 3.37 -2.31 -6.89
C PHE A 117 2.49 -1.99 -8.10
N ALA A 118 3.15 -1.65 -9.21
CA ALA A 118 2.55 -1.50 -10.52
C ALA A 118 3.47 -2.13 -11.58
N ALA A 119 2.94 -2.36 -12.78
CA ALA A 119 3.68 -2.94 -13.91
C ALA A 119 4.45 -4.22 -13.52
N ASP A 120 3.71 -5.23 -13.02
CA ASP A 120 4.26 -6.55 -12.63
C ASP A 120 5.41 -6.48 -11.61
N GLY A 121 5.38 -5.50 -10.71
CA GLY A 121 6.41 -5.30 -9.68
C GLY A 121 7.59 -4.45 -10.14
N GLY A 122 7.63 -4.01 -11.40
CA GLY A 122 8.69 -3.15 -11.92
C GLY A 122 8.61 -1.71 -11.42
N LEU A 123 7.45 -1.28 -10.92
CA LEU A 123 7.22 0.06 -10.38
C LEU A 123 6.66 0.00 -8.96
N ILE A 124 7.11 0.90 -8.10
CA ILE A 124 6.52 1.17 -6.79
C ILE A 124 5.50 2.29 -6.99
N ILE A 125 4.24 2.07 -6.64
CA ILE A 125 3.20 3.09 -6.67
C ILE A 125 2.92 3.60 -5.26
N ILE A 126 2.94 4.92 -5.10
CA ILE A 126 2.59 5.61 -3.87
C ILE A 126 1.31 6.40 -4.17
N GLN A 127 0.24 6.11 -3.44
CA GLN A 127 -1.01 6.86 -3.48
C GLN A 127 -1.07 7.76 -2.25
N PHE A 128 -1.39 9.02 -2.46
CA PHE A 128 -1.39 10.02 -1.39
C PHE A 128 -2.54 11.02 -1.57
N LYS A 129 -2.89 11.70 -0.48
CA LYS A 129 -3.77 12.87 -0.47
C LYS A 129 -2.95 14.07 -0.02
N ALA A 130 -2.99 15.14 -0.79
CA ALA A 130 -2.30 16.39 -0.49
C ALA A 130 -3.03 17.57 -1.16
N PRO A 131 -2.90 18.81 -0.63
CA PRO A 131 -3.30 20.01 -1.36
C PRO A 131 -2.49 20.13 -2.65
N SER A 132 -3.12 20.64 -3.70
CA SER A 132 -2.48 20.84 -5.01
C SER A 132 -1.24 21.72 -4.89
N GLU A 133 -1.28 22.75 -4.04
CA GLU A 133 -0.16 23.70 -3.85
C GLU A 133 1.08 23.04 -3.25
N VAL A 134 0.90 21.94 -2.52
CA VAL A 134 1.98 21.16 -1.93
C VAL A 134 2.50 20.15 -2.95
N ALA A 135 1.59 19.39 -3.58
CA ALA A 135 1.93 18.35 -4.54
C ALA A 135 2.60 18.91 -5.82
N ASP A 136 2.28 20.15 -6.22
CA ASP A 136 2.89 20.80 -7.37
C ASP A 136 4.40 21.04 -7.24
N LYS A 137 4.88 21.09 -6.00
CA LYS A 137 6.31 21.24 -5.71
C LYS A 137 7.06 19.92 -5.78
N TRP A 138 6.37 18.79 -6.01
CA TRP A 138 7.01 17.49 -6.08
C TRP A 138 7.46 17.18 -7.51
N TRP A 139 8.74 16.92 -7.65
CA TRP A 139 9.43 16.61 -8.89
C TRP A 139 10.45 15.48 -8.66
N GLN A 140 11.10 15.02 -9.71
CA GLN A 140 12.06 13.92 -9.63
C GLN A 140 13.19 14.22 -8.63
N GLY A 141 13.35 13.40 -7.60
CA GLY A 141 14.36 13.61 -6.55
C GLY A 141 13.84 14.32 -5.31
N SER A 142 12.62 14.87 -5.33
CA SER A 142 11.93 15.28 -4.10
C SER A 142 11.03 14.18 -3.51
N VAL A 143 10.88 13.06 -4.22
CA VAL A 143 10.08 11.91 -3.78
C VAL A 143 10.97 10.68 -3.75
N SER A 144 10.96 9.96 -2.64
CA SER A 144 11.66 8.70 -2.52
C SER A 144 10.97 7.73 -1.55
N VAL A 145 11.31 6.46 -1.70
CA VAL A 145 10.91 5.37 -0.80
C VAL A 145 12.19 4.71 -0.33
N VAL A 146 12.37 4.58 0.98
CA VAL A 146 13.51 3.91 1.58
C VAL A 146 13.02 2.61 2.18
N ASP A 147 13.59 1.49 1.76
CA ASP A 147 13.38 0.19 2.43
C ASP A 147 14.09 0.21 3.78
N GLU A 148 13.34 0.10 4.88
CA GLU A 148 13.89 0.20 6.24
C GLU A 148 14.80 -0.99 6.58
N ALA A 149 14.58 -2.14 5.94
CA ALA A 149 15.38 -3.34 6.20
C ALA A 149 16.74 -3.30 5.50
N SER A 150 16.79 -2.80 4.27
CA SER A 150 18.01 -2.77 3.46
C SER A 150 18.71 -1.40 3.42
N GLY A 151 18.00 -0.33 3.78
CA GLY A 151 18.45 1.05 3.61
C GLY A 151 18.50 1.51 2.15
N VAL A 152 17.99 0.72 1.20
CA VAL A 152 17.98 1.07 -0.23
C VAL A 152 16.92 2.14 -0.48
N GLU A 153 17.34 3.23 -1.11
CA GLU A 153 16.47 4.34 -1.50
C GLU A 153 16.09 4.25 -2.99
N TYR A 154 14.80 4.18 -3.25
CA TYR A 154 14.17 4.25 -4.56
C TYR A 154 13.70 5.69 -4.80
N ARG A 155 14.30 6.41 -5.76
CA ARG A 155 13.97 7.82 -6.07
C ARG A 155 13.74 8.11 -7.55
N GLU A 156 13.94 7.10 -8.39
CA GLU A 156 13.88 7.26 -9.84
C GLU A 156 12.43 7.24 -10.31
N ILE A 157 12.00 8.30 -10.99
CA ILE A 157 10.67 8.39 -11.59
C ILE A 157 10.82 8.06 -13.08
N PRO A 158 10.14 7.02 -13.59
CA PRO A 158 10.20 6.71 -15.01
C PRO A 158 9.59 7.85 -15.83
N VAL A 159 10.26 8.22 -16.92
CA VAL A 159 9.78 9.24 -17.86
C VAL A 159 9.35 8.55 -19.15
N MET A 160 8.05 8.57 -19.43
CA MET A 160 7.49 8.00 -20.65
C MET A 160 7.52 9.02 -21.80
N PRO A 161 7.96 8.67 -23.02
CA PRO A 161 8.16 9.62 -24.11
C PRO A 161 6.95 10.49 -24.49
N LYS A 162 5.72 10.00 -24.27
CA LYS A 162 4.48 10.72 -24.60
C LYS A 162 3.71 11.25 -23.40
N ILE A 163 3.90 10.65 -22.23
CA ILE A 163 3.10 10.93 -21.02
C ILE A 163 3.89 11.80 -20.04
N GLY A 164 5.23 11.80 -20.11
CA GLY A 164 6.09 12.50 -19.17
C GLY A 164 6.39 11.66 -17.92
N PRO A 165 6.82 12.30 -16.82
CA PRO A 165 7.01 11.65 -15.53
C PRO A 165 5.70 11.05 -15.02
N LEU A 166 5.74 9.84 -14.46
CA LEU A 166 4.55 9.18 -13.92
C LEU A 166 4.19 9.71 -12.52
N ILE A 167 3.75 10.96 -12.48
CA ILE A 167 3.23 11.64 -11.29
C ILE A 167 1.85 12.22 -11.63
N SER A 168 0.78 11.74 -10.99
CA SER A 168 -0.53 12.40 -11.02
C SER A 168 -0.67 13.25 -9.77
N ARG A 169 -0.85 14.56 -9.96
CA ARG A 169 -1.02 15.52 -8.87
C ARG A 169 -2.50 15.78 -8.62
N PRO A 170 -2.93 15.86 -7.35
CA PRO A 170 -4.27 16.33 -7.00
C PRO A 170 -4.53 17.71 -7.63
N GLN A 171 -5.67 17.88 -8.30
CA GLN A 171 -6.14 19.16 -8.82
C GLN A 171 -7.07 19.87 -7.82
N ILE A 172 -7.65 19.10 -6.90
CA ILE A 172 -8.54 19.58 -5.83
C ILE A 172 -8.12 18.94 -4.50
N THR A 173 -8.36 19.64 -3.40
CA THR A 173 -8.07 19.14 -2.06
C THR A 173 -8.80 17.83 -1.79
N GLY A 174 -8.06 16.81 -1.33
CA GLY A 174 -8.60 15.48 -1.03
C GLY A 174 -8.67 14.53 -2.22
N GLN A 175 -8.37 14.97 -3.45
CA GLN A 175 -8.16 14.06 -4.57
C GLN A 175 -6.91 13.22 -4.35
N ILE A 176 -7.01 11.93 -4.68
CA ILE A 176 -5.88 11.00 -4.61
C ILE A 176 -4.91 11.31 -5.75
N GLY A 177 -3.67 11.62 -5.39
CA GLY A 177 -2.54 11.67 -6.30
C GLY A 177 -1.77 10.36 -6.28
N ASN A 178 -0.93 10.15 -7.28
CA ASN A 178 0.01 9.04 -7.29
C ASN A 178 1.38 9.42 -7.82
N VAL A 179 2.42 8.78 -7.30
CA VAL A 179 3.78 8.82 -7.84
C VAL A 179 4.19 7.38 -8.11
N MET A 180 4.81 7.14 -9.26
CA MET A 180 5.45 5.87 -9.59
C MET A 180 6.96 6.02 -9.53
N LEU A 181 7.63 5.11 -8.83
CA LEU A 181 9.08 5.00 -8.75
C LEU A 181 9.55 3.69 -9.37
N VAL A 182 10.77 3.64 -9.91
CA VAL A 182 11.34 2.41 -10.48
C VAL A 182 11.79 1.48 -9.36
N ASN A 183 11.32 0.22 -9.41
CA ASN A 183 11.72 -0.83 -8.47
C ASN A 183 12.98 -1.56 -8.96
N GLN A 184 14.15 -0.94 -8.81
CA GLN A 184 15.41 -1.55 -9.28
C GLN A 184 15.88 -2.69 -8.36
N PRO A 185 16.59 -3.72 -8.88
CA PRO A 185 17.20 -4.77 -8.06
C PRO A 185 18.07 -4.19 -6.92
N PRO A 186 17.97 -4.69 -5.67
CA PRO A 186 17.40 -5.99 -5.26
C PRO A 186 15.86 -6.07 -5.26
N GLY A 187 15.18 -4.94 -5.42
CA GLY A 187 13.73 -4.85 -5.50
C GLY A 187 13.06 -4.88 -4.13
N LEU A 188 12.12 -3.96 -3.94
CA LEU A 188 11.22 -3.95 -2.80
C LEU A 188 10.29 -5.16 -2.87
N LYS A 189 9.98 -5.76 -1.72
CA LYS A 189 9.09 -6.94 -1.61
C LYS A 189 7.77 -6.55 -0.98
N VAL A 190 6.71 -7.29 -1.32
CA VAL A 190 5.41 -7.19 -0.63
C VAL A 190 5.60 -7.46 0.87
N GLY A 191 4.97 -6.64 1.71
CA GLY A 191 5.06 -6.71 3.16
C GLY A 191 6.30 -6.05 3.77
N ALA A 192 7.23 -5.52 2.97
CA ALA A 192 8.35 -4.73 3.48
C ALA A 192 7.86 -3.45 4.17
N LEU A 193 8.62 -2.97 5.16
CA LEU A 193 8.41 -1.68 5.80
C LEU A 193 9.26 -0.63 5.10
N VAL A 194 8.63 0.49 4.76
CA VAL A 194 9.30 1.58 4.06
C VAL A 194 9.06 2.92 4.73
N THR A 195 10.07 3.78 4.60
CA THR A 195 9.91 5.21 4.83
C THR A 195 9.61 5.89 3.50
N VAL A 196 8.47 6.57 3.40
CA VAL A 196 8.08 7.37 2.24
C VAL A 196 8.43 8.83 2.49
N ILE A 197 9.16 9.44 1.56
CA ILE A 197 9.54 10.84 1.59
C ILE A 197 8.81 11.55 0.44
N LEU A 198 7.91 12.49 0.76
CA LEU A 198 7.18 13.34 -0.18
C LEU A 198 7.56 14.80 0.05
N GLY A 199 8.59 15.29 -0.64
CA GLY A 199 9.13 16.62 -0.44
C GLY A 199 9.76 16.75 0.95
N ASN A 200 9.13 17.54 1.82
CA ASN A 200 9.58 17.74 3.21
C ASN A 200 8.82 16.85 4.21
N TYR A 201 7.94 15.97 3.72
CA TYR A 201 7.11 15.11 4.55
C TYR A 201 7.67 13.70 4.58
N THR A 202 7.80 13.14 5.78
CA THR A 202 8.34 11.80 6.01
C THR A 202 7.30 10.93 6.70
N PHE A 203 7.07 9.74 6.16
CA PHE A 203 6.13 8.74 6.68
C PHE A 203 6.88 7.44 6.89
N GLU A 204 7.06 7.03 8.14
CA GLU A 204 7.84 5.84 8.52
C GLU A 204 6.93 4.62 8.73
N HIS A 205 7.52 3.43 8.66
CA HIS A 205 6.87 2.14 8.94
C HIS A 205 5.66 1.84 8.06
N ILE A 206 5.65 2.33 6.82
CA ILE A 206 4.56 2.06 5.88
C ILE A 206 4.76 0.66 5.28
N GLN A 207 3.76 -0.19 5.41
CA GLN A 207 3.82 -1.53 4.83
C GLN A 207 3.46 -1.51 3.35
N VAL A 208 4.28 -2.17 2.54
CA VAL A 208 4.04 -2.32 1.09
C VAL A 208 2.95 -3.37 0.85
N GLN A 209 1.87 -2.96 0.20
CA GLN A 209 0.73 -3.80 -0.17
C GLN A 209 0.93 -4.42 -1.55
N GLU A 210 0.17 -5.48 -1.84
CA GLU A 210 0.08 -6.09 -3.18
C GLU A 210 -0.69 -5.19 -4.16
#